data_AF-A0AAD9MTN4-F1
#
_entry.id   AF-A0AAD9MTN4-F1
#
_cell.length_a   1.000
_cell.length_b   1.000
_cell.length_c   1.000
_cell.angle_alpha   90.00
_cell.angle_beta   90.00
_cell.angle_gamma   90.00
#
_symmetry.space_group_name_H-M   'P 1'
#
loop_
_entity.id
_entity.type
_entity.pdbx_description
1 polymer ?
#
loop_
_entity_poly.entity_id
_entity_poly.type
_entity_poly.pdbx_seq_one_letter_code
_entity_poly.pdbx_strand_id
1 'polypeptide(L)'
;MSVLGHYSIHTYIHTYKHTYISTYKHTYIHTYIHTYIHTYIHTYIHTYIHTYIHTYIHTYIHTYIHTYIHTYIHTYIHTYIHTYIHTYIHTYIHTYIHAYIQ
;
A
#
# COMPACT_ATOMS: atom_id res chain seq x y z
N MET A 1 -1.86 54.86 -49.61
CA MET A 1 -1.84 53.47 -49.09
C MET A 1 -3.28 52.98 -49.06
N SER A 2 -3.59 51.87 -49.75
CA SER A 2 -4.97 51.46 -50.05
C SER A 2 -5.67 50.80 -48.85
N VAL A 3 -7.00 50.94 -48.79
CA VAL A 3 -7.90 50.32 -47.79
C VAL A 3 -7.71 48.79 -47.71
N LEU A 4 -7.37 48.15 -48.83
CA LEU A 4 -6.99 46.74 -48.92
C LEU A 4 -5.75 46.38 -48.08
N GLY A 5 -4.75 47.26 -48.01
CA GLY A 5 -3.56 47.05 -47.19
C GLY A 5 -3.89 47.08 -45.69
N HIS A 6 -4.76 48.00 -45.26
CA HIS A 6 -5.25 48.04 -43.88
C HIS A 6 -6.07 46.79 -43.51
N TYR A 7 -6.93 46.33 -44.41
CA TYR A 7 -7.76 45.14 -44.18
C TYR A 7 -6.92 43.87 -44.03
N SER A 8 -5.89 43.69 -44.87
CA SER A 8 -4.96 42.56 -44.82
C SER A 8 -4.07 42.55 -43.57
N ILE A 9 -3.65 43.72 -43.09
CA ILE A 9 -2.88 43.84 -41.84
C ILE A 9 -3.78 43.52 -40.64
N HIS A 10 -5.01 44.01 -40.64
CA HIS A 10 -5.97 43.75 -39.58
C HIS A 10 -6.32 42.26 -39.47
N THR A 11 -6.62 41.59 -40.58
CA THR A 11 -6.89 40.14 -40.59
C THR A 11 -5.66 39.34 -40.19
N TYR A 12 -4.46 39.71 -40.64
CA TYR A 12 -3.22 39.02 -40.24
C TYR A 12 -2.98 39.10 -38.72
N ILE A 13 -3.06 40.31 -38.15
CA ILE A 13 -2.87 40.51 -36.71
C ILE A 13 -3.94 39.77 -35.90
N HIS A 14 -5.20 39.86 -36.33
CA HIS A 14 -6.31 39.19 -35.66
C HIS A 14 -6.15 37.67 -35.68
N THR A 15 -5.82 37.12 -36.85
CA THR A 15 -5.63 35.67 -37.00
C THR A 15 -4.42 35.22 -36.19
N TYR A 16 -3.26 35.86 -36.32
CA TYR A 16 -2.06 35.49 -35.58
C TYR A 16 -2.29 35.53 -34.06
N LYS A 17 -2.88 36.61 -33.53
CA LYS A 17 -3.22 36.69 -32.10
C LYS A 17 -4.20 35.60 -31.70
N HIS A 18 -5.27 35.42 -32.45
CA HIS A 18 -6.29 34.43 -32.12
C HIS A 18 -5.72 33.02 -32.10
N THR A 19 -4.99 32.62 -33.16
CA THR A 19 -4.41 31.28 -33.23
C THR A 19 -3.36 31.09 -32.16
N TYR A 20 -2.42 32.03 -31.98
CA TYR A 20 -1.35 31.89 -31.00
C TYR A 20 -1.86 31.87 -29.56
N ILE A 21 -2.77 32.78 -29.20
CA ILE A 21 -3.34 32.82 -27.85
C ILE A 21 -4.20 31.60 -27.60
N SER A 22 -5.01 31.19 -28.58
CA SER A 22 -5.89 30.02 -28.45
C SER A 22 -5.09 28.74 -28.34
N THR A 23 -4.11 28.50 -29.21
CA THR A 23 -3.27 27.30 -29.15
C THR A 23 -2.41 27.31 -27.90
N TYR A 24 -1.76 28.41 -27.54
CA TYR A 24 -0.94 28.47 -26.34
C TYR A 24 -1.76 28.21 -25.07
N LYS A 25 -2.91 28.88 -24.92
CA LYS A 25 -3.81 28.63 -23.78
C LYS A 25 -4.33 27.21 -23.78
N HIS A 26 -4.83 26.72 -24.90
CA HIS A 26 -5.38 25.37 -24.98
C HIS A 26 -4.31 24.34 -24.65
N THR A 27 -3.13 24.43 -25.26
CA THR A 27 -2.04 23.48 -25.04
C THR A 27 -1.56 23.55 -23.61
N TYR A 28 -1.29 24.74 -23.08
CA TYR A 28 -0.80 24.90 -21.70
C TYR A 28 -1.82 24.43 -20.67
N ILE A 29 -3.08 24.86 -20.78
CA ILE A 29 -4.14 24.48 -19.85
C ILE A 29 -4.39 22.97 -19.97
N HIS A 30 -4.55 22.45 -21.17
CA HIS A 30 -4.83 21.03 -21.37
C HIS A 30 -3.67 20.17 -20.90
N THR A 31 -2.44 20.44 -21.33
CA THR A 31 -1.29 19.63 -20.90
C THR A 31 -1.05 19.78 -19.42
N TYR A 32 -0.99 20.99 -18.86
CA TYR A 32 -0.71 21.18 -17.44
C TYR A 32 -1.79 20.57 -16.56
N ILE A 33 -3.07 20.88 -16.82
CA ILE A 33 -4.17 20.34 -16.00
C ILE A 33 -4.27 18.83 -16.19
N HIS A 34 -4.26 18.33 -17.43
CA HIS A 34 -4.39 16.90 -17.67
C HIS A 34 -3.21 16.14 -17.08
N THR A 35 -1.97 16.55 -17.35
CA THR A 35 -0.81 15.84 -16.80
C THR A 35 -0.75 15.96 -15.29
N TYR A 36 -0.90 17.16 -14.71
CA TYR A 36 -0.84 17.34 -13.27
C TYR A 36 -1.94 16.57 -12.55
N ILE A 37 -3.21 16.72 -12.97
CA ILE A 37 -4.32 16.02 -12.34
C ILE A 37 -4.18 14.52 -12.55
N HIS A 38 -3.89 14.07 -13.77
CA HIS A 38 -3.81 12.64 -14.04
C HIS A 38 -2.64 12.00 -13.29
N THR A 39 -1.44 12.60 -13.35
CA THR A 39 -0.28 12.06 -12.61
C THR A 39 -0.49 12.15 -11.11
N TYR A 40 -0.96 13.27 -10.57
CA TYR A 40 -1.17 13.41 -9.13
C TYR A 40 -2.22 12.44 -8.62
N ILE A 41 -3.40 12.39 -9.26
CA ILE A 41 -4.47 11.47 -8.86
C ILE A 41 -4.01 10.03 -9.02
N HIS A 42 -3.45 9.68 -10.18
CA HIS A 42 -3.04 8.30 -10.43
C HIS A 42 -1.94 7.87 -9.46
N THR A 43 -0.87 8.66 -9.31
CA THR A 43 0.22 8.32 -8.40
C THR A 43 -0.24 8.31 -6.96
N TYR A 44 -0.97 9.33 -6.50
CA TYR A 44 -1.45 9.39 -5.12
C TYR A 44 -2.39 8.24 -4.80
N ILE A 45 -3.43 8.03 -5.61
CA ILE A 45 -4.39 6.95 -5.38
C ILE A 45 -3.69 5.59 -5.48
N HIS A 46 -2.90 5.36 -6.53
CA HIS A 46 -2.23 4.08 -6.71
C HIS A 46 -1.25 3.81 -5.57
N THR A 47 -0.37 4.76 -5.24
CA THR A 47 0.60 4.57 -4.15
C THR A 47 -0.10 4.44 -2.81
N TYR A 48 -1.07 5.30 -2.48
CA TYR A 48 -1.78 5.23 -1.21
C TYR A 48 -2.56 3.93 -1.06
N ILE A 49 -3.37 3.55 -2.05
CA ILE A 49 -4.16 2.31 -2.00
C ILE A 49 -3.23 1.11 -1.98
N HIS A 50 -2.24 1.04 -2.88
CA HIS A 50 -1.33 -0.08 -2.94
C HIS A 50 -0.54 -0.21 -1.64
N THR A 51 0.08 0.86 -1.15
CA THR A 51 0.85 0.81 0.10
C THR A 51 -0.03 0.51 1.29
N TYR A 52 -1.18 1.16 1.45
CA TYR A 52 -2.08 0.93 2.57
C TYR A 52 -2.61 -0.51 2.56
N ILE A 53 -3.15 -0.99 1.44
CA ILE A 53 -3.67 -2.35 1.34
C ILE A 53 -2.55 -3.37 1.53
N HIS A 54 -1.43 -3.22 0.82
CA HIS A 54 -0.33 -4.15 0.93
C HIS A 54 0.23 -4.19 2.35
N THR A 55 0.53 -3.04 2.96
CA THR A 55 1.06 -3.00 4.32
C THR A 55 0.05 -3.51 5.33
N TYR A 56 -1.21 -3.07 5.28
CA TYR A 56 -2.24 -3.51 6.21
C TYR A 56 -2.49 -5.01 6.10
N ILE A 57 -2.73 -5.53 4.89
CA ILE A 57 -2.98 -6.96 4.69
C ILE A 57 -1.74 -7.77 5.08
N HIS A 58 -0.57 -7.40 4.59
CA HIS A 58 0.66 -8.14 4.89
C HIS A 58 0.95 -8.12 6.39
N THR A 59 0.92 -6.97 7.04
CA THR A 59 1.19 -6.89 8.48
C THR A 59 0.12 -7.60 9.29
N TYR A 60 -1.16 -7.38 9.01
CA TYR A 60 -2.24 -8.03 9.74
C TYR A 60 -2.20 -9.54 9.59
N ILE A 61 -2.15 -10.06 8.35
CA ILE A 61 -2.09 -11.50 8.10
C ILE A 61 -0.82 -12.09 8.69
N HIS A 62 0.35 -11.49 8.42
CA HIS A 62 1.60 -12.02 8.90
C HIS A 62 1.66 -12.03 10.42
N THR A 63 1.33 -10.91 11.08
CA THR A 63 1.34 -10.84 12.54
C THR A 63 0.28 -11.75 13.14
N TYR A 64 -0.95 -11.74 12.66
CA TYR A 64 -2.02 -12.58 13.21
C TYR A 64 -1.71 -14.06 13.04
N ILE A 65 -1.37 -14.51 11.84
CA ILE A 65 -1.05 -15.92 11.58
C ILE A 65 0.21 -16.32 12.34
N HIS A 66 1.28 -15.54 12.27
CA HIS A 66 2.53 -15.86 12.94
C HIS A 66 2.32 -15.91 14.46
N THR A 67 1.71 -14.89 15.05
CA THR A 67 1.48 -14.88 16.51
C THR A 67 0.52 -15.98 16.92
N TYR A 68 -0.60 -16.17 16.24
CA TYR A 68 -1.58 -17.21 16.59
C TYR A 68 -0.97 -18.61 16.47
N ILE A 69 -0.36 -18.94 15.33
CA ILE A 69 0.25 -20.25 15.12
C ILE A 69 1.42 -20.44 16.09
N HIS A 70 2.31 -19.47 16.21
CA HIS A 70 3.48 -19.60 17.07
C HIS A 70 3.06 -19.72 18.54
N THR A 71 2.17 -18.87 19.03
CA THR A 71 1.69 -18.96 20.41
C THR A 71 0.91 -20.24 20.63
N TYR A 72 -0.02 -20.61 19.75
CA TYR A 72 -0.81 -21.83 19.93
C TYR A 72 0.07 -23.08 19.91
N ILE A 73 0.93 -23.23 18.91
CA ILE A 73 1.83 -24.39 18.81
C ILE A 73 2.81 -24.38 19.97
N HIS A 74 3.48 -23.26 20.24
CA HIS A 74 4.46 -23.18 21.32
C HIS A 74 3.80 -23.45 22.67
N THR A 75 2.69 -22.79 23.00
CA THR A 75 2.01 -23.02 24.27
C THR A 75 1.47 -24.43 24.35
N TYR A 76 0.77 -24.94 23.34
CA TYR A 76 0.20 -26.28 23.37
C TYR A 76 1.29 -27.35 23.48
N ILE A 77 2.31 -27.33 22.60
CA ILE A 77 3.39 -28.31 22.64
C ILE A 77 4.18 -28.17 23.94
N HIS A 78 4.60 -26.96 24.30
CA HIS A 78 5.42 -26.76 25.48
C HIS A 78 4.67 -27.13 26.74
N THR A 79 3.44 -26.64 26.93
CA THR A 79 2.66 -27.00 28.12
C THR A 79 2.31 -28.47 28.13
N TYR A 80 1.80 -29.04 27.04
CA TYR A 80 1.39 -30.44 27.02
C TYR A 80 2.57 -31.38 27.21
N ILE A 81 3.65 -31.24 26.43
CA ILE A 81 4.82 -32.09 26.56
C ILE A 81 5.49 -31.87 27.91
N HIS A 82 5.75 -30.61 28.30
CA HIS A 82 6.46 -30.35 29.54
C HIS A 82 5.63 -30.80 30.74
N THR A 83 4.36 -30.45 30.83
CA THR A 83 3.54 -30.87 31.97
C THR A 83 3.32 -32.36 31.95
N TYR A 84 2.93 -32.97 30.83
CA TYR A 84 2.64 -34.41 30.81
C TYR A 84 3.90 -35.23 31.07
N ILE A 85 5.00 -34.98 30.37
CA ILE A 85 6.24 -35.74 30.57
C ILE A 85 6.79 -35.48 31.97
N HIS A 86 6.90 -34.22 32.40
CA HIS A 86 7.49 -33.92 33.69
C HIS A 86 6.62 -34.45 34.84
N THR A 87 5.30 -34.23 34.80
CA THR A 87 4.42 -34.72 35.88
C THR A 87 4.36 -36.23 35.87
N TYR A 88 4.15 -36.87 34.72
CA TYR A 88 4.04 -38.33 34.63
C TYR A 88 5.35 -39.01 35.04
N ILE A 89 6.50 -38.59 34.49
CA ILE A 89 7.80 -39.18 34.85
C ILE A 89 8.11 -38.91 36.32
N HIS A 90 7.96 -37.67 36.80
CA HIS A 90 8.28 -37.34 38.18
C HIS A 90 7.36 -38.08 39.15
N THR A 91 6.05 -38.11 38.92
CA THR A 91 5.11 -38.80 39.80
C THR A 91 5.29 -40.31 39.73
N TYR A 92 5.49 -40.89 38.55
CA TYR A 92 5.69 -42.33 38.40
C TYR A 92 6.99 -42.78 39.05
N ILE A 93 8.11 -42.10 38.78
CA ILE A 93 9.40 -42.43 39.40
C ILE A 93 9.32 -42.23 40.92
N HIS A 94 8.77 -41.11 41.38
CA HIS A 94 8.70 -40.83 42.81
C HIS A 94 7.79 -41.83 43.53
N THR A 95 6.62 -42.16 43.00
CA THR A 95 5.72 -43.13 43.64
C THR A 95 6.27 -44.54 43.58
N TYR A 96 6.84 -44.97 42.44
CA TYR A 96 7.39 -46.31 42.28
C TYR A 96 8.62 -46.55 43.15
N ILE A 97 9.56 -45.60 43.20
CA ILE A 97 10.73 -45.67 44.07
C ILE A 97 10.29 -45.68 45.55
N HIS A 98 9.37 -44.80 45.94
CA HIS A 98 8.95 -44.70 47.33
C HIS A 98 8.12 -45.91 47.79
N ALA A 99 7.46 -46.62 46.86
CA ALA A 99 6.71 -47.85 47.14
C ALA A 99 7.55 -49.13 47.12
N TYR A 100 8.71 -49.14 46.44
CA TYR A 100 9.58 -50.32 46.34
C TYR A 100 10.80 -50.27 47.27
N ILE A 101 11.22 -49.07 47.71
CA ILE A 101 12.39 -48.88 48.59
C ILE A 101 11.97 -48.73 50.07
N GLN A 102 10.66 -48.74 50.36
CA GLN A 102 10.10 -48.78 51.72
C GLN A 102 9.45 -50.13 52.01
#